data_AF-K8ESD0-F1
#
_entry.id   AF-K8ESD0-F1
#
_cell.length_a   1.000
_cell.length_b   1.000
_cell.length_c   1.000
_cell.angle_alpha   90.00
_cell.angle_beta   90.00
_cell.angle_gamma   90.00
#
_symmetry.space_group_name_H-M   'P 1'
#
loop_
_entity.id
_entity.type
_entity.pdbx_description
1 polymer ?
#
loop_
_entity_poly.entity_id
_entity_poly.type
_entity_poly.pdbx_seq_one_letter_code
_entity_poly.pdbx_strand_id
1 'polypeptide(L)'
;MNLPSRVFFSFLPVYLFKQTNRKTAVAVAHVKQGKGLLRLNGSPIELEKTELLRTKALEPVLLLGKEKFANVDIRVRVKGGGHVSQMYAVRQAIAKGLVAYTQKYVDEATKKELKDALLQFDRTMLVADPRRMEPKKAGGRGARARFQKSYR
;
A
#
# COMPACT_ATOMS: atom_id res chain seq x y z
N MET A 1 -34.51 10.96 -22.58
CA MET A 1 -33.34 11.71 -22.09
C MET A 1 -32.52 10.83 -21.16
N ASN A 2 -31.53 10.19 -21.77
CA ASN A 2 -30.32 9.50 -21.31
C ASN A 2 -30.12 9.24 -19.80
N LEU A 3 -30.45 8.00 -19.41
CA LEU A 3 -29.76 7.27 -18.35
C LEU A 3 -28.31 6.99 -18.81
N PRO A 4 -27.27 7.23 -18.01
CA PRO A 4 -25.93 6.76 -18.37
C PRO A 4 -25.93 5.23 -18.33
N SER A 5 -25.83 4.68 -19.52
CA SER A 5 -25.60 3.28 -19.85
C SER A 5 -24.69 2.59 -18.85
N ARG A 6 -25.23 1.53 -18.24
CA ARG A 6 -24.47 0.39 -17.71
C ARG A 6 -23.49 -0.05 -18.80
N VAL A 7 -22.24 0.41 -18.71
CA VAL A 7 -21.16 -0.11 -19.54
C VAL A 7 -20.88 -1.51 -19.04
N PHE A 8 -21.39 -2.46 -19.80
CA PHE A 8 -20.97 -3.84 -19.90
C PHE A 8 -19.55 -4.05 -19.39
N PHE A 9 -19.43 -4.60 -18.17
CA PHE A 9 -18.19 -5.17 -17.65
C PHE A 9 -17.98 -6.53 -18.33
N SER A 10 -17.65 -6.49 -19.62
CA SER A 10 -17.26 -7.69 -20.38
C SER A 10 -15.83 -8.09 -20.00
N PHE A 11 -15.68 -9.27 -19.40
CA PHE A 11 -14.51 -10.15 -19.49
C PHE A 11 -13.11 -9.47 -19.53
N LEU A 12 -12.68 -8.86 -18.43
CA LEU A 12 -11.28 -8.44 -18.25
C LEU A 12 -10.64 -9.17 -17.06
N PRO A 13 -9.34 -9.53 -17.13
CA PRO A 13 -8.66 -10.28 -16.10
C PRO A 13 -8.76 -9.51 -14.79
N VAL A 14 -9.19 -10.21 -13.74
CA VAL A 14 -9.62 -9.64 -12.46
C VAL A 14 -8.56 -8.69 -11.91
N TYR A 15 -8.86 -7.40 -11.95
CA TYR A 15 -8.10 -6.39 -11.24
C TYR A 15 -8.54 -6.41 -9.78
N LEU A 16 -7.78 -7.08 -8.93
CA LEU A 16 -7.95 -6.88 -7.50
C LEU A 16 -7.38 -5.50 -7.12
N PHE A 17 -8.28 -4.54 -6.93
CA PHE A 17 -7.96 -3.19 -6.48
C PHE A 17 -7.89 -3.17 -4.95
N LYS A 18 -6.73 -2.83 -4.38
CA LYS A 18 -6.59 -2.64 -2.93
C LYS A 18 -5.95 -1.30 -2.63
N GLN A 19 -6.75 -0.42 -2.03
CA GLN A 19 -6.33 0.92 -1.62
C GLN A 19 -5.69 0.87 -0.24
N THR A 20 -4.52 1.49 -0.11
CA THR A 20 -3.80 1.60 1.16
C THR A 20 -3.43 3.05 1.41
N ASN A 21 -3.56 3.46 2.67
CA ASN A 21 -3.40 4.84 3.06
C ASN A 21 -2.38 4.93 4.19
N ARG A 22 -1.36 5.77 4.02
CA ARG A 22 -0.44 6.17 5.08
C ARG A 22 -0.44 7.69 5.16
N LYS A 23 -0.96 8.26 6.25
CA LYS A 23 -1.25 9.70 6.35
C LYS A 23 -2.13 10.13 5.15
N THR A 24 -1.59 10.95 4.25
CA THR A 24 -2.24 11.43 3.02
C THR A 24 -1.77 10.68 1.77
N ALA A 25 -0.77 9.79 1.87
CA ALA A 25 -0.31 8.98 0.76
C ALA A 25 -1.30 7.84 0.51
N VAL A 26 -1.74 7.72 -0.75
CA VAL A 26 -2.63 6.66 -1.23
C VAL A 26 -1.86 5.83 -2.24
N ALA A 27 -1.76 4.53 -1.99
CA ALA A 27 -1.24 3.57 -2.96
C ALA A 27 -2.34 2.62 -3.40
N VAL A 28 -2.35 2.34 -4.70
CA VAL A 28 -3.25 1.42 -5.37
C VAL A 28 -2.40 0.36 -6.04
N ALA A 29 -2.60 -0.90 -5.66
CA ALA A 29 -2.01 -2.03 -6.36
C ALA A 29 -3.02 -2.68 -7.30
N HIS A 30 -2.58 -2.95 -8.52
CA HIS A 30 -3.24 -3.84 -9.46
C HIS A 30 -2.44 -5.13 -9.50
N VAL A 31 -3.09 -6.23 -9.14
CA VAL A 31 -2.50 -7.56 -9.10
C VAL A 31 -3.16 -8.42 -10.17
N LYS A 32 -2.34 -9.01 -11.03
CA LYS A 32 -2.79 -9.93 -12.09
C LYS A 32 -1.85 -11.13 -12.14
N GLN A 33 -2.33 -12.24 -12.71
CA GLN A 33 -1.45 -13.37 -13.01
C GLN A 33 -0.42 -12.97 -14.08
N GLY A 34 0.83 -13.37 -13.91
CA GLY A 34 1.93 -12.94 -14.77
C GLY A 34 3.26 -13.61 -14.44
N LYS A 35 4.37 -12.91 -14.74
CA LYS A 35 5.75 -13.41 -14.66
C LYS A 35 6.56 -12.85 -13.47
N GLY A 36 5.89 -12.22 -12.51
CA GLY A 36 6.55 -11.63 -11.33
C GLY A 36 7.04 -10.19 -11.52
N LEU A 37 6.44 -9.44 -12.45
CA LEU A 37 6.83 -8.05 -12.71
C LEU A 37 6.30 -7.11 -11.62
N LEU A 38 7.20 -6.40 -10.93
CA LEU A 38 6.83 -5.41 -9.92
C LEU A 38 7.18 -3.99 -10.39
N ARG A 39 6.16 -3.16 -10.63
CA ARG A 39 6.30 -1.79 -11.14
C ARG A 39 5.68 -0.77 -10.19
N LEU A 40 6.40 0.31 -9.93
CA LEU A 40 5.97 1.46 -9.16
C LEU A 40 5.88 2.68 -10.08
N ASN A 41 4.69 3.27 -10.22
CA ASN A 41 4.44 4.44 -11.08
C ASN A 41 4.87 4.33 -12.56
N GLY A 42 5.15 3.13 -13.05
CA GLY A 42 5.59 2.88 -14.43
C GLY A 42 7.04 2.40 -14.53
N SER A 43 7.87 2.73 -13.54
CA SER A 43 9.24 2.26 -13.40
C SER A 43 9.33 0.97 -12.58
N PRO A 44 10.35 0.13 -12.78
CA PRO A 44 10.72 -0.94 -11.85
C PRO A 44 11.02 -0.37 -10.45
N ILE A 45 10.70 -1.13 -9.40
CA ILE A 45 10.93 -0.71 -8.00
C ILE A 45 12.42 -0.54 -7.66
N GLU A 46 13.29 -1.21 -8.41
CA GLU A 46 14.74 -1.12 -8.28
C GLU A 46 15.31 0.25 -8.67
N LEU A 47 14.55 1.09 -9.38
CA LEU A 47 14.99 2.42 -9.77
C LEU A 47 14.69 3.50 -8.70
N GLU A 48 14.10 3.12 -7.57
CA GLU A 48 13.80 4.08 -6.50
C GLU A 48 15.11 4.65 -5.94
N LYS A 49 15.28 5.97 -5.93
CA LYS A 49 16.56 6.65 -5.64
C LYS A 49 17.15 6.32 -4.27
N THR A 50 16.31 6.06 -3.27
CA THR A 50 16.74 5.82 -1.88
C THR A 50 16.74 4.33 -1.57
N GLU A 51 17.93 3.77 -1.35
CA GLU A 51 18.12 2.33 -1.09
C GLU A 51 17.38 1.85 0.17
N LEU A 52 17.46 2.61 1.27
CA LEU A 52 16.77 2.25 2.53
C LEU A 52 15.26 2.11 2.33
N LEU A 53 14.66 3.02 1.57
CA LEU A 53 13.22 3.01 1.30
C LEU A 53 12.83 1.90 0.32
N ARG A 54 13.72 1.58 -0.63
CA ARG A 54 13.55 0.46 -1.56
C ARG A 54 13.49 -0.86 -0.78
N THR A 55 14.42 -1.08 0.14
CA THR A 55 14.43 -2.28 1.00
C THR A 55 13.15 -2.36 1.82
N LYS A 56 12.67 -1.24 2.38
CA LYS A 56 11.38 -1.19 3.09
C LYS A 56 10.19 -1.56 2.20
N ALA A 57 10.14 -1.11 0.96
CA ALA A 57 9.05 -1.47 0.05
C ALA A 57 9.08 -2.95 -0.34
N LEU A 58 10.26 -3.56 -0.38
CA LEU A 58 10.49 -4.97 -0.75
C LEU A 58 10.42 -5.98 0.42
N GLU A 59 10.33 -5.52 1.66
CA GLU A 59 10.14 -6.38 2.86
C GLU A 59 9.11 -7.51 2.66
N PRO A 60 7.88 -7.29 2.14
CA PRO A 60 6.92 -8.39 1.95
C PRO A 60 7.38 -9.42 0.91
N VAL A 61 8.20 -9.02 -0.07
CA VAL A 61 8.77 -9.93 -1.07
C VAL A 61 9.88 -10.77 -0.47
N LEU A 62 10.72 -10.16 0.35
CA LEU A 62 11.81 -10.84 1.05
C LEU A 62 11.28 -11.83 2.09
N LEU A 63 10.24 -11.44 2.84
CA LEU A 63 9.69 -12.26 3.92
C LEU A 63 8.93 -13.49 3.44
N LEU A 64 8.19 -13.37 2.33
CA LEU A 64 7.35 -14.46 1.82
C LEU A 64 8.04 -15.33 0.76
N GLY A 65 9.25 -14.93 0.34
CA GLY A 65 10.02 -15.58 -0.71
C GLY A 65 9.59 -15.15 -2.12
N LYS A 66 10.55 -15.09 -3.03
CA LYS A 66 10.34 -14.67 -4.43
C LYS A 66 9.42 -15.62 -5.20
N GLU A 67 9.37 -16.90 -4.81
CA GLU A 67 8.57 -17.95 -5.44
C GLU A 67 7.07 -17.60 -5.46
N LYS A 68 6.56 -17.05 -4.35
CA LYS A 68 5.14 -16.66 -4.25
C LYS A 68 4.78 -15.46 -5.13
N PHE A 69 5.78 -14.71 -5.61
CA PHE A 69 5.61 -13.59 -6.52
C PHE A 69 5.88 -13.96 -7.99
N ALA A 70 6.51 -15.11 -8.27
CA ALA A 70 6.90 -15.49 -9.64
C ALA A 70 5.71 -15.56 -10.61
N ASN A 71 4.52 -15.93 -10.11
CA ASN A 71 3.31 -16.10 -10.91
C ASN A 71 2.41 -14.84 -10.96
N VAL A 72 2.86 -13.72 -10.36
CA VAL A 72 1.98 -12.57 -10.10
C VAL A 72 2.66 -11.27 -10.51
N ASP A 73 2.06 -10.54 -11.45
CA ASP A 73 2.48 -9.19 -11.80
C ASP A 73 1.76 -8.16 -10.92
N ILE A 74 2.52 -7.24 -10.35
CA ILE A 74 2.02 -6.18 -9.46
C ILE A 74 2.39 -4.81 -10.03
N ARG A 75 1.37 -4.02 -10.37
CA ARG A 75 1.53 -2.61 -10.76
C ARG A 75 0.97 -1.70 -9.67
N VAL A 76 1.83 -0.89 -9.08
CA VAL A 76 1.46 0.05 -8.02
C VAL A 76 1.46 1.48 -8.56
N ARG A 77 0.38 2.22 -8.28
CA ARG A 77 0.27 3.66 -8.50
C ARG A 77 0.17 4.35 -7.15
N VAL A 78 0.95 5.40 -6.94
CA VAL A 78 0.98 6.14 -5.66
C VAL A 78 0.75 7.62 -5.92
N LYS A 79 -0.08 8.26 -5.09
CA LYS A 79 -0.33 9.71 -5.11
C LYS A 79 -0.43 10.26 -3.69
N GLY A 80 -0.05 11.53 -3.52
CA GLY A 80 -0.15 12.26 -2.25
C GLY A 80 0.94 11.90 -1.22
N GLY A 81 0.95 12.63 -0.10
CA GLY A 81 1.94 12.49 0.97
C GLY A 81 3.38 12.84 0.54
N GLY A 82 4.36 12.36 1.30
CA GLY A 82 5.79 12.45 0.98
C GLY A 82 6.44 11.08 0.75
N HIS A 83 7.69 11.06 0.29
CA HIS A 83 8.42 9.84 -0.11
C HIS A 83 8.32 8.69 0.90
N VAL A 84 8.60 8.97 2.18
CA VAL A 84 8.55 7.93 3.22
C VAL A 84 7.13 7.35 3.36
N SER A 85 6.10 8.20 3.48
CA SER A 85 4.72 7.73 3.59
C SER A 85 4.25 6.95 2.36
N GLN A 86 4.72 7.34 1.18
CA GLN A 86 4.41 6.64 -0.06
C GLN A 86 5.01 5.22 -0.05
N MET A 87 6.25 5.06 0.40
CA MET A 87 6.92 3.75 0.45
C MET A 87 6.26 2.80 1.45
N TYR A 88 5.83 3.30 2.62
CA TYR A 88 5.01 2.51 3.54
C TYR A 88 3.65 2.12 2.94
N ALA A 89 3.01 3.01 2.16
CA ALA A 89 1.76 2.67 1.48
C ALA A 89 1.97 1.60 0.39
N VAL A 90 3.08 1.68 -0.36
CA VAL A 90 3.48 0.67 -1.36
C VAL A 90 3.72 -0.68 -0.71
N ARG A 91 4.50 -0.72 0.38
CA ARG A 91 4.74 -1.93 1.18
C ARG A 91 3.42 -2.61 1.56
N GLN A 92 2.48 -1.82 2.10
CA GLN A 92 1.15 -2.32 2.44
C GLN A 92 0.37 -2.81 1.21
N ALA A 93 0.45 -2.10 0.08
CA ALA A 93 -0.30 -2.43 -1.12
C ALA A 93 0.17 -3.75 -1.73
N ILE A 94 1.49 -4.01 -1.75
CA ILE A 94 2.07 -5.28 -2.21
C ILE A 94 1.59 -6.44 -1.32
N ALA A 95 1.74 -6.31 0.00
CA ALA A 95 1.34 -7.35 0.95
C ALA A 95 -0.16 -7.67 0.87
N LYS A 96 -1.00 -6.63 0.90
CA LYS A 96 -2.46 -6.76 0.79
C LYS A 96 -2.91 -7.31 -0.56
N GLY A 97 -2.21 -6.95 -1.63
CA GLY A 97 -2.46 -7.40 -2.99
C GLY A 97 -2.24 -8.90 -3.11
N LEU A 98 -1.10 -9.40 -2.62
CA LEU A 98 -0.79 -10.83 -2.63
C LEU A 98 -1.81 -11.64 -1.83
N VAL A 99 -2.12 -11.24 -0.59
CA VAL A 99 -3.09 -11.95 0.27
C VAL A 99 -4.47 -12.04 -0.37
N ALA A 100 -4.87 -11.04 -1.15
CA ALA A 100 -6.17 -11.07 -1.80
C ALA A 100 -6.15 -11.72 -3.19
N TYR A 101 -4.98 -11.84 -3.82
CA TYR A 101 -4.79 -12.76 -4.95
C TYR A 101 -4.94 -14.21 -4.49
N THR A 102 -4.26 -14.60 -3.41
CA THR A 102 -4.34 -15.98 -2.89
C THR A 102 -5.73 -16.32 -2.38
N GLN A 103 -6.43 -15.38 -1.74
CA GLN A 103 -7.85 -15.54 -1.37
C GLN A 103 -8.75 -15.94 -2.54
N LYS A 104 -8.45 -15.47 -3.75
CA LYS A 104 -9.32 -15.66 -4.91
C LYS A 104 -8.91 -16.84 -5.80
N TYR A 105 -7.61 -17.14 -5.88
CA TYR A 105 -7.06 -18.03 -6.91
C TYR A 105 -6.30 -19.24 -6.41
N VAL A 106 -5.94 -19.29 -5.13
CA VAL A 106 -5.10 -20.36 -4.56
C VAL A 106 -5.96 -21.10 -3.54
N ASP A 107 -5.66 -20.97 -2.24
CA ASP A 107 -6.35 -21.70 -1.19
C ASP A 107 -6.46 -20.84 0.08
N GLU A 108 -7.40 -21.20 0.96
CA GLU A 108 -7.54 -20.49 2.23
C GLU A 108 -6.42 -20.82 3.23
N ALA A 109 -5.88 -22.04 3.19
CA ALA A 109 -4.77 -22.46 4.05
C ALA A 109 -3.51 -21.64 3.76
N THR A 110 -3.10 -21.55 2.49
CA THR A 110 -1.93 -20.78 2.06
C THR A 110 -2.10 -19.29 2.35
N LYS A 111 -3.31 -18.76 2.19
CA LYS A 111 -3.64 -17.38 2.62
C LYS A 111 -3.43 -17.19 4.12
N LYS A 112 -3.87 -18.13 4.96
CA LYS A 112 -3.74 -18.02 6.42
C LYS A 112 -2.27 -17.97 6.82
N GLU A 113 -1.45 -18.87 6.28
CA GLU A 113 0.01 -18.87 6.48
C GLU A 113 0.65 -17.54 6.07
N LEU A 114 0.31 -17.02 4.89
CA LEU A 114 0.80 -15.73 4.41
C LEU A 114 0.42 -14.58 5.33
N LYS A 115 -0.84 -14.58 5.78
CA LYS A 115 -1.37 -13.54 6.66
C LYS A 115 -0.68 -13.61 8.03
N ASP A 116 -0.50 -14.80 8.58
CA ASP A 116 0.11 -15.01 9.89
C ASP A 116 1.59 -14.62 9.88
N ALA A 117 2.34 -15.02 8.83
CA ALA A 117 3.73 -14.59 8.63
C ALA A 117 3.86 -13.06 8.53
N LEU A 118 2.97 -12.40 7.78
CA LEU A 118 2.96 -10.94 7.67
C LEU A 118 2.60 -10.25 8.99
N LEU A 119 1.63 -10.78 9.73
CA LEU A 119 1.22 -10.23 11.03
C LEU A 119 2.27 -10.42 12.11
N GLN A 120 2.98 -11.55 12.10
CA GLN A 120 4.06 -11.85 13.04
C GLN A 120 5.22 -10.87 12.89
N PHE A 121 5.58 -10.49 11.66
CA PHE A 121 6.62 -9.50 11.44
C PHE A 121 6.16 -8.08 11.77
N ASP A 122 5.04 -7.65 11.19
CA ASP A 122 4.53 -6.29 11.39
C ASP A 122 3.05 -6.19 11.03
N ARG A 123 2.21 -5.95 12.05
CA ARG A 123 0.77 -5.70 11.89
C ARG A 123 0.46 -4.61 10.85
N THR A 124 1.33 -3.61 10.73
CA THR A 124 1.11 -2.48 9.83
C THR A 124 1.27 -2.85 8.36
N MET A 125 1.71 -4.05 8.00
CA MET A 125 1.73 -4.50 6.60
C MET A 125 0.33 -4.77 6.06
N LEU A 126 -0.57 -5.26 6.90
CA LEU A 126 -1.95 -5.56 6.53
C LEU A 126 -2.97 -4.57 7.08
N VAL A 127 -2.66 -3.89 8.18
CA VAL A 127 -3.56 -2.90 8.78
C VAL A 127 -2.99 -1.50 8.56
N ALA A 128 -3.80 -0.59 8.03
CA ALA A 128 -3.37 0.79 7.87
C ALA A 128 -3.27 1.46 9.24
N ASP A 129 -2.24 2.28 9.44
CA ASP A 129 -2.09 3.05 10.67
C ASP A 129 -3.08 4.23 10.67
N PRO A 130 -3.98 4.30 11.66
CA PRO A 130 -5.04 5.30 11.70
C PRO A 130 -4.55 6.70 12.06
N ARG A 131 -3.30 6.87 12.52
CA ARG A 131 -2.79 8.17 12.99
C ARG A 131 -2.91 9.26 11.92
N ARG A 132 -3.45 10.42 12.33
CA ARG A 132 -3.61 11.63 11.52
C ARG A 132 -3.12 12.85 12.29
N MET A 133 -2.82 13.92 11.56
CA MET A 133 -2.36 15.17 12.17
C MET A 133 -3.55 15.82 12.89
N GLU A 134 -3.36 16.15 14.16
CA GLU A 134 -4.33 16.97 14.90
C GLU A 134 -4.41 18.36 14.25
N PRO A 135 -5.61 18.92 14.03
CA PRO A 135 -5.77 20.27 13.54
C PRO A 135 -5.10 21.30 14.44
N LYS A 136 -4.59 22.39 13.85
CA LYS A 136 -4.02 23.51 14.61
C LYS A 136 -5.11 24.20 15.43
N LYS A 137 -4.84 24.48 16.70
CA LYS A 137 -5.70 25.27 17.58
C LYS A 137 -5.22 26.72 17.64
N ALA A 138 -6.12 27.67 17.87
CA ALA A 138 -5.77 29.08 18.05
C ALA A 138 -4.90 29.29 19.30
N GLY A 139 -4.11 30.37 19.35
CA GLY A 139 -3.28 30.71 20.51
C GLY A 139 -1.92 29.99 20.58
N GLY A 140 -1.41 29.53 19.44
CA GLY A 140 -0.07 28.99 19.34
C GLY A 140 0.32 28.54 17.94
N ARG A 141 1.56 28.05 17.78
CA ARG A 141 2.10 27.65 16.47
C ARG A 141 1.61 26.28 16.00
N GLY A 142 1.20 25.39 16.91
CA GLY A 142 0.83 24.00 16.59
C GLY A 142 -0.48 23.56 17.23
N ALA A 143 -0.81 22.26 17.10
CA ALA A 143 -2.03 21.68 17.68
C ALA A 143 -2.10 21.80 19.21
N ARG A 144 -0.95 21.65 19.89
CA ARG A 144 -0.84 21.71 21.36
C ARG A 144 0.11 22.80 21.86
N ALA A 145 1.03 23.27 21.03
CA ALA A 145 1.99 24.31 21.41
C ALA A 145 1.27 25.66 21.57
N ARG A 146 1.54 26.37 22.67
CA ARG A 146 1.03 27.72 22.96
C ARG A 146 2.12 28.77 22.71
N PHE A 147 1.71 30.00 22.41
CA PHE A 147 2.67 31.11 22.41
C PHE A 147 3.19 31.37 23.83
N GLN A 148 4.46 31.77 23.92
CA GLN A 148 5.08 32.15 25.19
C GLN A 148 4.37 33.37 25.77
N LYS A 149 4.02 33.32 27.06
CA LYS A 149 3.45 34.47 27.78
C LYS A 149 4.58 35.37 28.28
N SER A 150 4.39 36.68 28.19
CA SER A 150 5.18 37.68 28.90
C SER A 150 4.28 38.35 29.95
N TYR A 151 4.71 38.39 31.20
CA TYR A 151 4.02 39.10 32.27
C TYR A 151 4.58 40.53 32.39
N ARG A 152 3.78 41.42 32.98
CA ARG A 152 4.16 42.77 33.42
C ARG A 152 3.88 42.88 34.91
#